data_AF-A0A5J4PLM3-F1
#
_entry.id   AF-A0A5J4PLM3-F1
#
_cell.length_a   1.000
_cell.length_b   1.000
_cell.length_c   1.000
_cell.angle_alpha   90.00
_cell.angle_beta   90.00
_cell.angle_gamma   90.00
#
_symmetry.space_group_name_H-M   'P 1'
#
loop_
_entity.id
_entity.type
_entity.pdbx_description
1 polymer ?
#
loop_
_entity_poly.entity_id
_entity_poly.type
_entity_poly.pdbx_seq_one_letter_code
_entity_poly.pdbx_strand_id
1 'polypeptide(L)'
;RYDAGSMDNILESLNPNDVESIEVLKDASATAIYGSRAGHGVIIVTTKRGKQGKPKVTYSGNASTQSMKNDYKMLNASEYKGQRVHDDYEKWMKNNGQDVYSSYITPNPSPAPFVPRYSEQEIANAATTDWFNEVTRTGFQQSHNISVSSGTSTTQYLASINYFSQEGVIKNNNMDRLTANVNLDHQLSQYVKTGLSLKISRNQYDNVPLGGNNWENSGIIASAVRWKYQLN
;
A
#
# COMPACT_ATOMS: atom_id res chain seq x y z
N ARG A 1 -19.67 1.45 -7.40
CA ARG A 1 -18.80 1.40 -8.61
C ARG A 1 -17.39 1.53 -8.09
N TYR A 2 -16.58 0.48 -8.17
CA TYR A 2 -15.20 0.50 -7.69
C TYR A 2 -14.40 1.42 -8.61
N ASP A 3 -13.86 2.52 -8.09
CA ASP A 3 -12.80 3.25 -8.78
C ASP A 3 -11.52 2.45 -8.55
N ALA A 4 -11.20 1.57 -9.49
CA ALA A 4 -9.84 1.08 -9.59
C ALA A 4 -8.97 2.30 -9.90
N GLY A 5 -8.18 2.75 -8.92
CA GLY A 5 -7.21 3.82 -9.12
C GLY A 5 -6.41 3.55 -10.40
N SER A 6 -6.14 4.60 -11.17
CA SER A 6 -5.43 4.55 -12.45
C SER A 6 -4.27 3.54 -12.43
N MET A 7 -4.43 2.42 -13.13
CA MET A 7 -3.48 1.30 -13.10
C MET A 7 -2.27 1.48 -14.04
N ASP A 8 -2.22 2.58 -14.78
CA ASP A 8 -1.15 2.84 -15.76
C ASP A 8 -0.28 4.03 -15.31
N ASN A 9 0.61 3.78 -14.36
CA ASN A 9 1.73 4.68 -14.11
C ASN A 9 2.99 4.12 -14.77
N ILE A 10 3.45 4.76 -15.84
CA ILE A 10 4.67 4.36 -16.56
C ILE A 10 5.90 4.37 -15.63
N LEU A 11 5.92 5.19 -14.56
CA LEU A 11 7.01 5.17 -13.58
C LEU A 11 7.02 3.88 -12.75
N GLU A 12 5.85 3.28 -12.53
CA GLU A 12 5.73 2.00 -11.84
C GLU A 12 6.31 0.85 -12.67
N SER A 13 6.50 1.03 -13.98
CA SER A 13 7.21 0.09 -14.86
C SER A 13 8.74 0.25 -14.84
N LEU A 14 9.27 1.26 -14.13
CA LEU A 14 10.71 1.52 -14.08
C LEU A 14 11.40 0.60 -13.06
N ASN A 15 12.36 -0.19 -13.53
CA ASN A 15 13.26 -0.93 -12.66
C ASN A 15 14.38 0.01 -12.14
N PRO A 16 14.51 0.23 -10.81
CA PRO A 16 15.54 1.11 -10.25
C PRO A 16 16.96 0.69 -10.61
N ASN A 17 17.21 -0.60 -10.82
CA ASN A 17 18.53 -1.10 -11.19
C ASN A 17 18.99 -0.64 -12.58
N ASP A 18 18.08 -0.17 -13.42
CA ASP A 18 18.39 0.34 -14.76
C ASP A 18 18.59 1.88 -14.78
N VAL A 19 18.42 2.56 -13.65
CA VAL A 19 18.64 4.00 -13.52
C VAL A 19 20.13 4.30 -13.34
N GLU A 20 20.65 5.20 -14.17
CA GLU A 20 22.01 5.72 -14.07
C GLU A 20 22.05 6.99 -13.20
N SER A 21 21.14 7.94 -13.47
CA SER A 21 21.04 9.17 -12.68
C SER A 21 19.60 9.66 -12.59
N ILE A 22 19.32 10.41 -11.52
CA ILE A 22 18.09 11.16 -11.31
C ILE A 22 18.48 12.60 -11.03
N GLU A 23 18.02 13.53 -11.87
CA GLU A 23 18.27 14.96 -11.73
C GLU A 23 16.95 15.67 -11.44
N VAL A 24 16.95 16.59 -10.48
CA VAL A 24 15.76 17.33 -10.07
C VAL A 24 15.96 18.81 -10.31
N LEU A 25 15.23 19.35 -11.29
CA LEU A 25 15.24 20.76 -11.63
C LEU A 25 14.15 21.48 -10.83
N LYS A 26 14.58 22.33 -9.90
CA LYS A 26 13.70 23.06 -8.97
C LYS A 26 13.48 24.51 -9.39
N ASP A 27 14.41 25.09 -10.15
CA ASP A 27 14.40 26.51 -10.47
C ASP A 27 13.69 26.80 -11.80
N ALA A 28 13.08 27.99 -11.88
CA ALA A 28 12.32 28.43 -13.04
C ALA A 28 13.17 28.51 -14.32
N SER A 29 14.45 28.88 -14.21
CA SER A 29 15.37 28.95 -15.36
C SER A 29 15.73 27.58 -15.92
N ALA A 30 15.95 26.59 -15.05
CA ALA A 30 16.28 25.22 -15.45
C ALA A 30 15.06 24.47 -16.02
N THR A 31 13.87 24.77 -15.52
CA THR A 31 12.61 24.13 -15.92
C THR A 31 11.99 24.74 -17.18
N ALA A 32 12.32 26.00 -17.52
CA ALA A 32 11.77 26.73 -18.67
C ALA A 32 11.92 26.02 -20.02
N ILE A 33 12.99 25.24 -20.20
CA ILE A 33 13.26 24.48 -21.45
C ILE A 33 12.19 23.39 -21.67
N TYR A 34 11.57 22.88 -20.60
CA TYR A 34 10.57 21.81 -20.64
C TYR A 34 9.12 22.32 -20.74
N GLY A 35 8.93 23.64 -20.88
CA GLY A 35 7.65 24.27 -21.18
C GLY A 35 6.73 24.50 -19.98
N SER A 36 5.49 24.92 -20.25
CA SER A 36 4.56 25.40 -19.22
C SER A 36 4.17 24.35 -18.17
N ARG A 37 4.25 23.05 -18.52
CA ARG A 37 3.97 21.95 -17.57
C ARG A 37 5.09 21.74 -16.54
N ALA A 38 6.24 22.37 -16.73
CA ALA A 38 7.39 22.32 -15.83
C ALA A 38 7.28 23.28 -14.63
N GLY A 39 6.16 24.02 -14.48
CA GLY A 39 5.96 25.00 -13.39
C GLY A 39 6.01 24.40 -11.97
N HIS A 40 5.87 23.08 -11.84
CA HIS A 40 6.02 22.35 -10.56
C HIS A 40 7.40 21.69 -10.39
N GLY A 41 8.34 21.94 -11.30
CA GLY A 41 9.64 21.26 -11.35
C GLY A 41 9.69 20.14 -12.38
N VAL A 42 10.90 19.66 -12.66
CA VAL A 42 11.15 18.55 -13.60
C VAL A 42 12.07 17.53 -12.95
N ILE A 43 11.74 16.24 -13.10
CA ILE A 43 12.62 15.13 -12.71
C ILE A 43 13.07 14.44 -13.99
N ILE A 44 14.39 14.47 -14.24
CA ILE A 44 15.01 13.79 -15.37
C ILE A 44 15.57 12.47 -14.87
N VAL A 45 15.15 11.37 -15.50
CA VAL A 45 15.66 10.04 -15.20
C VAL A 45 16.47 9.55 -16.39
N THR A 46 17.76 9.32 -16.18
CA THR A 46 18.65 8.76 -17.21
C THR A 46 18.82 7.27 -16.96
N THR A 47 18.52 6.44 -17.95
CA THR A 47 18.74 4.98 -17.86
C THR A 47 20.15 4.61 -18.30
N LYS A 48 20.71 3.57 -17.69
CA LYS A 48 22.03 3.02 -18.03
C LYS A 48 22.09 2.64 -19.51
N ARG A 49 23.16 3.05 -20.18
CA ARG A 49 23.52 2.64 -21.54
C ARG A 49 24.74 1.72 -21.55
N GLY A 50 25.01 1.09 -22.70
CA GLY A 50 26.18 0.24 -22.87
C GLY A 50 27.49 1.02 -22.66
N LYS A 51 28.54 0.33 -22.21
CA LYS A 51 29.87 0.91 -22.03
C LYS A 51 30.89 0.15 -22.86
N GLN A 52 31.86 0.86 -23.42
CA GLN A 52 32.95 0.23 -24.16
C GLN A 52 33.74 -0.70 -23.22
N GLY A 53 34.03 -1.90 -23.69
CA GLY A 53 34.80 -2.90 -22.95
C GLY A 53 34.21 -4.29 -23.04
N LYS A 54 34.85 -5.21 -22.31
CA LYS A 54 34.45 -6.61 -22.23
C LYS A 54 33.01 -6.73 -21.70
N PRO A 55 32.24 -7.73 -22.13
CA PRO A 55 30.91 -7.97 -21.60
C PRO A 55 30.91 -8.08 -20.08
N LYS A 56 30.08 -7.26 -19.43
CA LYS A 56 29.84 -7.30 -18.00
C LYS A 56 28.42 -7.79 -17.77
N VAL A 57 28.31 -8.94 -17.11
CA VAL A 57 27.04 -9.47 -16.60
C VAL A 57 26.92 -9.07 -15.14
N THR A 58 25.78 -8.52 -14.75
CA THR A 58 25.50 -8.15 -13.36
C THR A 58 24.17 -8.74 -12.94
N TYR A 59 24.19 -9.46 -11.83
CA TYR A 59 23.00 -9.94 -11.15
C TYR A 59 22.80 -9.15 -9.86
N SER A 60 21.56 -8.80 -9.55
CA SER A 60 21.18 -8.15 -8.30
C SER A 60 19.89 -8.75 -7.81
N GLY A 61 19.91 -9.28 -6.58
CA GLY A 61 18.75 -9.87 -5.92
C GLY A 61 18.48 -9.13 -4.62
N ASN A 62 17.20 -8.88 -4.32
CA ASN A 62 16.77 -8.49 -2.98
C ASN A 62 15.61 -9.36 -2.51
N ALA A 63 15.51 -9.52 -1.20
CA ALA A 63 14.37 -10.10 -0.52
C ALA A 63 14.07 -9.23 0.71
N SER A 64 12.80 -9.04 1.03
CA SER A 64 12.35 -8.19 2.13
C SER A 64 11.03 -8.72 2.68
N THR A 65 10.85 -8.60 3.99
CA THR A 65 9.57 -8.87 4.65
C THR A 65 8.92 -7.55 5.02
N GLN A 66 7.60 -7.52 4.94
CA GLN A 66 6.80 -6.36 5.31
C GLN A 66 5.81 -6.77 6.38
N SER A 67 5.79 -6.07 7.50
CA SER A 67 4.79 -6.24 8.55
C SER A 67 4.15 -4.91 8.87
N MET A 68 2.94 -4.96 9.41
CA MET A 68 2.26 -3.75 9.85
C MET A 68 2.85 -3.28 11.18
N LYS A 69 3.28 -2.01 11.25
CA LYS A 69 3.95 -1.46 12.43
C LYS A 69 3.00 -1.18 13.60
N ASN A 70 1.78 -0.72 13.30
CA ASN A 70 0.80 -0.32 14.31
C ASN A 70 -0.43 -1.20 14.18
N ASP A 71 -0.66 -2.04 15.18
CA ASP A 71 -1.94 -2.64 15.45
C ASP A 71 -2.82 -1.65 16.22
N TYR A 72 -4.08 -1.49 15.80
CA TYR A 72 -5.04 -0.74 16.61
C TYR A 72 -5.46 -1.62 17.78
N LYS A 73 -5.14 -1.19 19.01
CA LYS A 73 -5.66 -1.86 20.21
C LYS A 73 -7.17 -1.69 20.26
N MET A 74 -7.88 -2.77 19.98
CA MET A 74 -9.35 -2.81 19.97
C MET A 74 -9.84 -3.77 21.05
N LEU A 75 -10.92 -3.39 21.73
CA LEU A 75 -11.57 -4.23 22.73
C LEU A 75 -11.81 -5.64 22.18
N ASN A 76 -11.54 -6.66 22.98
CA ASN A 76 -11.96 -8.02 22.71
C ASN A 76 -13.50 -8.15 22.90
N ALA A 77 -14.09 -9.29 22.53
CA ALA A 77 -15.55 -9.44 22.56
C ALA A 77 -16.13 -9.35 23.98
N SER A 78 -15.40 -9.85 24.98
CA SER A 78 -15.80 -9.79 26.39
C SER A 78 -15.75 -8.35 26.91
N GLU A 79 -14.64 -7.65 26.67
CA GLU A 79 -14.46 -6.23 26.99
C GLU A 79 -15.52 -5.35 26.31
N TYR A 80 -15.83 -5.63 25.04
CA TYR A 80 -16.87 -4.90 24.32
C TYR A 80 -18.26 -5.12 24.94
N LYS A 81 -18.65 -6.37 25.24
CA LYS A 81 -19.94 -6.65 25.89
C LYS A 81 -20.02 -6.02 27.28
N GLY A 82 -18.93 -6.10 28.06
CA GLY A 82 -18.82 -5.44 29.37
C GLY A 82 -18.97 -3.92 29.27
N GLN A 83 -18.27 -3.29 28.32
CA GLN A 83 -18.40 -1.86 28.06
C GLN A 83 -19.82 -1.48 27.63
N ARG A 84 -20.48 -2.28 26.79
CA ARG A 84 -21.86 -2.01 26.37
C ARG A 84 -22.86 -2.11 27.53
N VAL A 85 -22.67 -3.07 28.45
CA VAL A 85 -23.48 -3.17 29.67
C VAL A 85 -23.23 -1.97 30.58
N HIS A 86 -21.98 -1.55 30.75
CA HIS A 86 -21.64 -0.34 31.51
C HIS A 86 -22.29 0.92 30.90
N ASP A 87 -22.17 1.12 29.58
CA ASP A 87 -22.80 2.24 28.88
C ASP A 87 -24.33 2.23 28.99
N ASP A 88 -24.97 1.05 28.94
CA ASP A 88 -26.41 0.91 29.12
C ASP A 88 -26.83 1.21 30.57
N TYR A 89 -26.02 0.84 31.55
CA TYR A 89 -26.24 1.15 32.97
C TYR A 89 -26.12 2.66 33.23
N GLU A 90 -25.07 3.30 32.71
CA GLU A 90 -24.89 4.76 32.77
C GLU A 90 -26.09 5.50 32.15
N LYS A 91 -26.59 5.03 31.00
CA LYS A 91 -27.81 5.59 30.39
C LYS A 91 -29.05 5.37 31.25
N TRP A 92 -29.20 4.19 31.86
CA TRP A 92 -30.31 3.91 32.78
C TRP A 92 -30.25 4.84 34.00
N MET A 93 -29.07 5.05 34.60
CA MET A 93 -28.88 5.98 35.71
C MET A 93 -29.20 7.41 35.30
N LYS A 94 -28.68 7.85 34.16
CA LYS A 94 -28.93 9.18 33.59
C LYS A 94 -30.40 9.42 33.29
N ASN A 95 -31.14 8.43 32.79
CA ASN A 95 -32.56 8.60 32.46
C ASN A 95 -33.47 8.56 33.70
N ASN A 96 -33.03 7.93 34.80
CA ASN A 96 -33.79 7.82 36.04
C ASN A 96 -33.31 8.77 37.14
N GLY A 97 -32.33 9.64 36.85
CA GLY A 97 -31.81 10.68 37.74
C GLY A 97 -31.17 10.10 38.99
N GLN A 98 -30.45 9.00 38.83
CA GLN A 98 -29.79 8.28 39.92
C GLN A 98 -28.35 8.77 40.11
N ASP A 99 -27.84 8.68 41.34
CA ASP A 99 -26.44 8.96 41.71
C ASP A 99 -25.94 10.34 41.22
N VAL A 100 -24.81 10.38 40.50
CA VAL A 100 -24.19 11.59 39.94
C VAL A 100 -25.11 12.40 39.01
N TYR A 101 -26.22 11.81 38.53
CA TYR A 101 -27.19 12.47 37.65
C TYR A 101 -28.38 13.09 38.39
N SER A 102 -28.52 12.86 39.70
CA SER A 102 -29.65 13.34 40.51
C SER A 102 -29.80 14.86 40.57
N SER A 103 -28.70 15.60 40.36
CA SER A 103 -28.70 17.07 40.33
C SER A 103 -28.99 17.66 38.95
N TYR A 104 -28.92 16.86 37.88
CA TYR A 104 -29.06 17.33 36.50
C TYR A 104 -30.46 17.07 35.92
N ILE A 105 -31.19 16.09 36.45
CA ILE A 105 -32.57 15.78 36.05
C ILE A 105 -33.41 15.35 37.26
N THR A 106 -34.74 15.48 37.16
CA THR A 106 -35.65 15.07 38.24
C THR A 106 -35.55 13.54 38.48
N PRO A 107 -35.16 13.09 39.68
CA PRO A 107 -35.04 11.66 39.97
C PRO A 107 -36.39 10.94 39.84
N ASN A 108 -36.38 9.79 39.16
CA ASN A 108 -37.54 8.91 39.12
C ASN A 108 -37.67 8.20 40.48
N PRO A 109 -38.77 8.39 41.23
CA PRO A 109 -38.93 7.80 42.57
C PRO A 109 -39.15 6.29 42.56
N SER A 110 -39.48 5.68 41.41
CA SER A 110 -39.70 4.23 41.28
C SER A 110 -39.22 3.72 39.91
N PRO A 111 -37.89 3.66 39.68
CA PRO A 111 -37.35 3.18 38.42
C PRO A 111 -37.50 1.66 38.29
N ALA A 112 -37.79 1.17 37.07
CA ALA A 112 -37.71 -0.26 36.78
C ALA A 112 -36.26 -0.74 36.96
N PRO A 113 -36.02 -1.96 37.47
CA PRO A 113 -34.67 -2.47 37.69
C PRO A 113 -33.89 -2.51 36.37
N PHE A 114 -32.60 -2.19 36.43
CA PHE A 114 -31.72 -2.32 35.27
C PHE A 114 -31.63 -3.79 34.84
N VAL A 115 -31.90 -4.04 33.57
CA VAL A 115 -31.72 -5.36 32.94
C VAL A 115 -30.53 -5.24 31.98
N PRO A 116 -29.40 -5.92 32.27
CA PRO A 116 -28.23 -5.84 31.40
C PRO A 116 -28.52 -6.48 30.05
N ARG A 117 -27.99 -5.89 28.97
CA ARG A 117 -28.12 -6.46 27.61
C ARG A 117 -27.43 -7.82 27.48
N TYR A 118 -26.35 -8.05 28.24
CA TYR A 118 -25.61 -9.31 28.27
C TYR A 118 -25.45 -9.77 29.73
N SER A 119 -25.68 -11.06 29.98
CA SER A 119 -25.36 -11.69 31.26
C SER A 119 -23.85 -11.84 31.46
N GLU A 120 -23.43 -12.02 32.70
CA GLU A 120 -22.02 -12.28 33.04
C GLU A 120 -21.47 -13.53 32.31
N GLN A 121 -22.31 -14.55 32.14
CA GLN A 121 -21.93 -15.77 31.40
C GLN A 121 -21.75 -15.49 29.91
N GLU A 122 -22.58 -14.64 29.30
CA GLU A 122 -22.43 -14.25 27.88
C GLU A 122 -21.23 -13.34 27.62
N ILE A 123 -20.82 -12.56 28.63
CA ILE A 123 -19.59 -11.76 28.61
C ILE A 123 -18.38 -12.67 28.75
N ALA A 124 -18.39 -13.61 29.69
CA ALA A 124 -17.30 -14.54 29.95
C ALA A 124 -17.06 -15.51 28.78
N ASN A 125 -18.14 -15.99 28.14
CA ASN A 125 -18.06 -16.94 27.02
C ASN A 125 -17.98 -16.27 25.64
N ALA A 126 -17.73 -14.96 25.57
CA ALA A 126 -17.69 -14.23 24.31
C ALA A 126 -16.45 -14.62 23.47
N ALA A 127 -16.66 -15.32 22.36
CA ALA A 127 -15.60 -15.62 21.41
C ALA A 127 -15.09 -14.33 20.74
N THR A 128 -13.76 -14.16 20.72
CA THR A 128 -13.11 -13.01 20.07
C THR A 128 -12.41 -13.47 18.80
N THR A 129 -12.79 -12.90 17.67
CA THR A 129 -12.05 -13.03 16.40
C THR A 129 -11.19 -11.79 16.19
N ASP A 130 -9.90 -11.99 15.93
CA ASP A 130 -9.02 -10.90 15.50
C ASP A 130 -9.17 -10.68 13.99
N TRP A 131 -10.23 -9.99 13.62
CA TRP A 131 -10.52 -9.65 12.22
C TRP A 131 -9.38 -8.89 11.54
N PHE A 132 -8.56 -8.15 12.30
CA PHE A 132 -7.44 -7.42 11.73
C PHE A 132 -6.32 -8.37 11.32
N ASN A 133 -5.97 -9.32 12.19
CA ASN A 133 -5.06 -10.41 11.84
C ASN A 133 -5.64 -11.30 10.71
N GLU A 134 -6.96 -11.47 10.65
CA GLU A 134 -7.59 -12.27 9.58
C GLU A 134 -7.48 -11.65 8.19
N VAL A 135 -7.45 -10.32 8.07
CA VAL A 135 -7.29 -9.64 6.78
C VAL A 135 -5.85 -9.26 6.46
N THR A 136 -4.94 -9.37 7.42
CA THR A 136 -3.53 -9.04 7.27
C THR A 136 -2.64 -10.28 7.26
N ARG A 137 -1.40 -10.09 6.79
CA ARG A 137 -0.35 -11.10 6.78
C ARG A 137 1.02 -10.43 6.81
N THR A 138 2.05 -11.18 7.14
CA THR A 138 3.42 -10.77 6.83
C THR A 138 3.61 -10.85 5.31
N GLY A 139 3.84 -9.69 4.69
CA GLY A 139 4.14 -9.58 3.28
C GLY A 139 5.57 -10.02 2.98
N PHE A 140 5.79 -10.53 1.79
CA PHE A 140 7.11 -10.88 1.28
C PHE A 140 7.34 -10.21 -0.07
N GLN A 141 8.52 -9.67 -0.26
CA GLN A 141 8.91 -8.98 -1.47
C GLN A 141 10.24 -9.54 -1.94
N GLN A 142 10.35 -9.75 -3.24
CA GLN A 142 11.60 -10.15 -3.88
C GLN A 142 11.77 -9.44 -5.21
N SER A 143 13.02 -9.19 -5.56
CA SER A 143 13.35 -8.76 -6.91
C SER A 143 14.63 -9.42 -7.40
N HIS A 144 14.64 -9.74 -8.69
CA HIS A 144 15.74 -10.34 -9.40
C HIS A 144 16.01 -9.52 -10.65
N ASN A 145 17.20 -8.95 -10.76
CA ASN A 145 17.63 -8.22 -11.94
C ASN A 145 18.87 -8.87 -12.52
N ILE A 146 18.82 -9.12 -13.82
CA ILE A 146 19.97 -9.54 -14.61
C ILE A 146 20.18 -8.49 -15.68
N SER A 147 21.40 -8.01 -15.82
CA SER A 147 21.79 -7.06 -16.85
C SER A 147 23.08 -7.47 -17.51
N VAL A 148 23.18 -7.19 -18.80
CA VAL A 148 24.37 -7.39 -19.62
C VAL A 148 24.67 -6.07 -20.31
N SER A 149 25.88 -5.57 -20.08
CA SER A 149 26.39 -4.36 -20.75
C SER A 149 27.70 -4.67 -21.46
N SER A 150 27.84 -4.26 -22.70
CA SER A 150 29.10 -4.34 -23.44
C SER A 150 29.13 -3.31 -24.56
N GLY A 151 30.29 -3.18 -25.20
CA GLY A 151 30.40 -2.37 -26.38
C GLY A 151 31.82 -2.27 -26.90
N THR A 152 31.93 -1.94 -28.18
CA THR A 152 33.14 -1.46 -28.82
C THR A 152 33.12 0.08 -28.88
N SER A 153 34.10 0.68 -29.56
CA SER A 153 34.06 2.11 -29.89
C SER A 153 32.94 2.47 -30.86
N THR A 154 32.42 1.50 -31.63
CA THR A 154 31.35 1.73 -32.62
C THR A 154 29.98 1.35 -32.13
N THR A 155 29.84 0.29 -31.32
CA THR A 155 28.53 -0.19 -30.86
C THR A 155 28.54 -0.41 -29.37
N GLN A 156 27.60 0.18 -28.64
CA GLN A 156 27.44 0.01 -27.22
C GLN A 156 26.02 -0.46 -26.94
N TYR A 157 25.86 -1.49 -26.12
CA TYR A 157 24.55 -2.03 -25.81
C TYR A 157 24.40 -2.41 -24.34
N LEU A 158 23.18 -2.30 -23.85
CA LEU A 158 22.73 -2.79 -22.56
C LEU A 158 21.41 -3.51 -22.75
N ALA A 159 21.31 -4.71 -22.21
CA ALA A 159 20.06 -5.44 -22.09
C ALA A 159 19.86 -5.83 -20.63
N SER A 160 18.65 -5.67 -20.11
CA SER A 160 18.32 -6.12 -18.76
C SER A 160 16.92 -6.69 -18.68
N ILE A 161 16.76 -7.61 -17.73
CA ILE A 161 15.48 -8.18 -17.35
C ILE A 161 15.35 -8.08 -15.84
N ASN A 162 14.15 -7.77 -15.38
CA ASN A 162 13.84 -7.71 -13.96
C ASN A 162 12.49 -8.38 -13.69
N TYR A 163 12.50 -9.31 -12.75
CA TYR A 163 11.31 -9.85 -12.13
C TYR A 163 11.19 -9.26 -10.73
N PHE A 164 10.01 -8.74 -10.42
CA PHE A 164 9.67 -8.21 -9.13
C PHE A 164 8.36 -8.86 -8.69
N SER A 165 8.29 -9.30 -7.45
CA SER A 165 7.09 -9.88 -6.85
C SER A 165 6.92 -9.32 -5.45
N GLN A 166 5.71 -8.87 -5.15
CA GLN A 166 5.35 -8.33 -3.85
C GLN A 166 4.01 -8.89 -3.41
N GLU A 167 4.08 -9.64 -2.31
CA GLU A 167 2.94 -10.03 -1.51
C GLU A 167 2.71 -8.95 -0.44
N GLY A 168 1.62 -8.20 -0.57
CA GLY A 168 1.28 -7.13 0.36
C GLY A 168 0.89 -7.65 1.75
N VAL A 169 0.93 -6.74 2.73
CA VAL A 169 0.50 -7.02 4.12
C VAL A 169 -1.00 -7.24 4.27
N ILE A 170 -1.79 -6.88 3.26
CA ILE A 170 -3.21 -7.18 3.19
C ILE A 170 -3.37 -8.43 2.33
N LYS A 171 -4.12 -9.42 2.81
CA LYS A 171 -4.40 -10.63 2.03
C LYS A 171 -5.08 -10.24 0.71
N ASN A 172 -4.73 -10.93 -0.37
CA ASN A 172 -5.23 -10.69 -1.74
C ASN A 172 -4.85 -9.33 -2.33
N ASN A 173 -3.74 -8.74 -1.86
CA ASN A 173 -3.14 -7.54 -2.44
C ASN A 173 -1.71 -7.85 -2.89
N ASN A 174 -1.51 -8.14 -4.18
CA ASN A 174 -0.25 -8.61 -4.74
C ASN A 174 0.12 -7.85 -6.01
N MET A 175 1.42 -7.74 -6.28
CA MET A 175 1.93 -7.20 -7.53
C MET A 175 3.08 -8.06 -8.05
N ASP A 176 2.97 -8.50 -9.30
CA ASP A 176 4.06 -9.09 -10.06
C ASP A 176 4.38 -8.22 -11.27
N ARG A 177 5.68 -8.00 -11.50
CA ARG A 177 6.16 -7.16 -12.59
C ARG A 177 7.35 -7.81 -13.27
N LEU A 178 7.22 -8.00 -14.58
CA LEU A 178 8.31 -8.37 -15.46
C LEU A 178 8.66 -7.19 -16.35
N THR A 179 9.91 -6.73 -16.29
CA THR A 179 10.40 -5.61 -17.11
C THR A 179 11.61 -6.05 -17.91
N ALA A 180 11.62 -5.70 -19.20
CA ALA A 180 12.75 -5.89 -20.10
C ALA A 180 13.18 -4.54 -20.67
N ASN A 181 14.49 -4.29 -20.71
CA ASN A 181 15.08 -3.06 -21.24
C ASN A 181 16.18 -3.39 -22.23
N VAL A 182 16.20 -2.64 -23.33
CA VAL A 182 17.25 -2.68 -24.34
C VAL A 182 17.64 -1.25 -24.70
N ASN A 183 18.91 -0.94 -24.51
CA ASN A 183 19.52 0.31 -24.97
C ASN A 183 20.66 -0.04 -25.93
N LEU A 184 20.66 0.57 -27.12
CA LEU A 184 21.68 0.38 -28.14
C LEU A 184 22.12 1.75 -28.65
N ASP A 185 23.41 1.96 -28.76
CA ASP A 185 24.03 3.12 -29.39
C ASP A 185 25.00 2.63 -30.46
N HIS A 186 24.91 3.18 -31.66
CA HIS A 186 25.72 2.77 -32.79
C HIS A 186 26.26 3.99 -33.56
N GLN A 187 27.57 4.02 -33.76
CA GLN A 187 28.25 5.02 -34.55
C GLN A 187 28.34 4.52 -36.00
N LEU A 188 27.48 5.02 -36.88
CA LEU A 188 27.47 4.66 -38.30
C LEU A 188 28.65 5.28 -39.05
N SER A 189 29.02 6.51 -38.69
CA SER A 189 30.18 7.23 -39.25
C SER A 189 30.66 8.30 -38.27
N GLN A 190 31.74 9.01 -38.55
CA GLN A 190 32.20 10.13 -37.71
C GLN A 190 31.19 11.29 -37.59
N TYR A 191 30.18 11.34 -38.47
CA TYR A 191 29.16 12.38 -38.49
C TYR A 191 27.77 11.89 -38.03
N VAL A 192 27.55 10.58 -37.97
CA VAL A 192 26.23 10.01 -37.70
C VAL A 192 26.30 8.97 -36.58
N LYS A 193 25.53 9.23 -35.52
CA LYS A 193 25.27 8.30 -34.41
C LYS A 193 23.78 8.03 -34.32
N THR A 194 23.40 6.77 -34.18
CA THR A 194 22.02 6.35 -33.94
C THR A 194 21.93 5.69 -32.56
N GLY A 195 20.75 5.79 -31.95
CA GLY A 195 20.46 5.20 -30.65
C GLY A 195 19.04 4.68 -30.59
N LEU A 196 18.87 3.55 -29.91
CA LEU A 196 17.58 2.91 -29.63
C LEU A 196 17.45 2.72 -28.11
N SER A 197 16.28 3.06 -27.58
CA SER A 197 15.89 2.79 -26.20
C SER A 197 14.51 2.17 -26.20
N LEU A 198 14.44 0.91 -25.78
CA LEU A 198 13.22 0.13 -25.74
C LEU A 198 13.01 -0.39 -24.31
N LYS A 199 11.82 -0.15 -23.77
CA LYS A 199 11.37 -0.65 -22.47
C LYS A 199 10.04 -1.36 -22.68
N ILE A 200 9.95 -2.59 -22.20
CA ILE A 200 8.74 -3.39 -22.21
C ILE A 200 8.47 -3.81 -20.77
N SER A 201 7.24 -3.66 -20.30
CA SER A 201 6.86 -4.05 -18.96
C SER A 201 5.49 -4.71 -18.98
N ARG A 202 5.33 -5.75 -18.16
CA ARG A 202 4.07 -6.42 -17.90
C ARG A 202 3.86 -6.44 -16.40
N ASN A 203 2.80 -5.78 -15.96
CA ASN A 203 2.38 -5.73 -14.57
C ASN A 203 1.12 -6.57 -14.39
N GLN A 204 1.08 -7.35 -13.32
CA GLN A 204 -0.10 -8.09 -12.88
C GLN A 204 -0.37 -7.68 -11.43
N TYR A 205 -1.62 -7.31 -11.17
CA TYR A 205 -2.06 -6.82 -9.88
C TYR A 205 -3.25 -7.63 -9.39
N ASP A 206 -3.15 -8.08 -8.14
CA ASP A 206 -4.31 -8.44 -7.34
C ASP A 206 -4.56 -7.26 -6.41
N ASN A 207 -5.69 -6.58 -6.55
CA ASN A 207 -6.01 -5.43 -5.72
C ASN A 207 -7.24 -5.72 -4.87
N VAL A 208 -7.14 -5.41 -3.58
CA VAL A 208 -8.32 -5.34 -2.71
C VAL A 208 -9.02 -4.00 -2.90
N PRO A 209 -10.37 -3.97 -2.91
CA PRO A 209 -11.09 -2.71 -3.00
C PRO A 209 -10.81 -1.81 -1.79
N LEU A 210 -10.39 -0.58 -2.06
CA LEU A 210 -10.21 0.49 -1.08
C LEU A 210 -11.53 1.28 -0.95
N GLY A 211 -12.58 0.62 -0.47
CA GLY A 211 -13.91 1.23 -0.35
C GLY A 211 -14.06 2.15 0.87
N GLY A 212 -14.67 3.33 0.70
CA GLY A 212 -15.04 4.23 1.80
C GLY A 212 -16.46 4.04 2.33
N ASN A 213 -17.25 3.12 1.74
CA ASN A 213 -18.67 2.94 2.04
C ASN A 213 -18.91 1.85 3.11
N ASN A 214 -20.16 1.46 3.33
CA ASN A 214 -20.54 0.45 4.32
C ASN A 214 -20.70 -0.94 3.67
N TRP A 215 -20.61 -1.99 4.49
CA TRP A 215 -20.89 -3.39 4.10
C TRP A 215 -19.99 -3.89 2.96
N GLU A 216 -20.57 -4.41 1.89
CA GLU A 216 -19.89 -4.95 0.69
C GLU A 216 -19.06 -3.89 -0.06
N ASN A 217 -19.30 -2.59 0.21
CA ASN A 217 -18.58 -1.48 -0.41
C ASN A 217 -17.54 -0.84 0.53
N SER A 218 -17.28 -1.47 1.69
CA SER A 218 -16.27 -1.04 2.66
C SER A 218 -14.91 -1.66 2.33
N GLY A 219 -13.84 -0.89 2.47
CA GLY A 219 -12.48 -1.37 2.30
C GLY A 219 -12.17 -2.45 3.33
N ILE A 220 -11.35 -3.43 2.95
CA ILE A 220 -11.13 -4.65 3.74
C ILE A 220 -10.69 -4.36 5.20
N ILE A 221 -9.89 -3.31 5.41
CA ILE A 221 -9.50 -2.85 6.76
C ILE A 221 -10.69 -2.25 7.52
N ALA A 222 -11.47 -1.37 6.88
CA ALA A 222 -12.65 -0.77 7.51
C ALA A 222 -13.73 -1.82 7.84
N SER A 223 -13.87 -2.84 7.00
CA SER A 223 -14.76 -3.98 7.22
C SER A 223 -14.31 -4.81 8.41
N ALA A 224 -13.02 -5.16 8.48
CA ALA A 224 -12.45 -5.89 9.61
C ALA A 224 -12.66 -5.17 10.95
N VAL A 225 -12.50 -3.84 10.96
CA VAL A 225 -12.75 -3.01 12.14
C VAL A 225 -14.24 -3.01 12.53
N ARG A 226 -15.15 -2.88 11.57
CA ARG A 226 -16.60 -2.80 11.83
C ARG A 226 -17.22 -4.14 12.25
N TRP A 227 -16.81 -5.23 11.61
CA TRP A 227 -17.36 -6.57 11.89
C TRP A 227 -16.97 -7.10 13.27
N LYS A 228 -15.90 -6.56 13.89
CA LYS A 228 -15.59 -6.84 15.30
C LYS A 228 -16.72 -6.42 16.27
N TYR A 229 -17.55 -5.44 15.89
CA TYR A 229 -18.60 -4.88 16.75
C TYR A 229 -20.01 -5.43 16.49
N GLN A 230 -20.20 -6.22 15.42
CA GLN A 230 -21.46 -6.88 15.09
C GLN A 230 -21.35 -8.37 15.44
N LEU A 231 -21.43 -8.66 16.73
CA LEU A 231 -21.71 -10.01 17.20
C LEU A 231 -23.23 -10.11 17.38
N ASN A 232 -23.84 -11.06 16.66
CA ASN A 232 -25.25 -11.46 16.81
C ASN A 232 -25.60 -11.75 18.27
#